data_AF-A0A4V5N8Z7-F1
#
_entry.id   AF-A0A4V5N8Z7-F1
#
_cell.length_a   1.000
_cell.length_b   1.000
_cell.length_c   1.000
_cell.angle_alpha   90.00
_cell.angle_beta   90.00
_cell.angle_gamma   90.00
#
_symmetry.space_group_name_H-M   'P 1'
#
loop_
_entity.id
_entity.type
_entity.pdbx_description
1 polymer ?
#
loop_
_entity_poly.entity_id
_entity_poly.type
_entity_poly.pdbx_seq_one_letter_code
_entity_poly.pdbx_strand_id
1 'polypeptide(L)'
;MTDESKVTEHDRRAVRYLEARINASRKYGKDYDRKVFFEEINAAKSDLDPLSLVDVLRKDYKQWTEGAKTVGVSSVVKPISWLQRKAEGDFTQNLVDFAIKRQLQLLAIMTAFTSESGDFARELLLIALDGKGAKEAAERFAEQAASELGLEQSLLEGLSGKSRPPFAQLWHQKNVAASRKRVGPLLREALR
;
A
#
# COMPACT_ATOMS: atom_id res chain seq x y z
N MET A 1 9.75 -11.94 4.35
CA MET A 1 8.37 -12.04 4.88
C MET A 1 8.29 -13.26 5.80
N THR A 2 8.95 -13.20 6.95
CA THR A 2 9.22 -14.34 7.86
C THR A 2 8.98 -13.93 9.32
N ASP A 3 8.07 -12.98 9.52
CA ASP A 3 7.80 -12.37 10.81
C ASP A 3 6.91 -13.29 11.66
N GLU A 4 7.53 -14.08 12.54
CA GLU A 4 6.87 -15.06 13.42
C GLU A 4 5.82 -14.43 14.33
N SER A 5 5.91 -13.13 14.62
CA SER A 5 4.92 -12.42 15.45
C SER A 5 3.52 -12.39 14.82
N LYS A 6 3.42 -12.68 13.52
CA LYS A 6 2.17 -12.72 12.76
C LYS A 6 1.58 -14.12 12.65
N VAL A 7 2.27 -15.15 13.15
CA VAL A 7 1.85 -16.54 13.04
C VAL A 7 1.19 -16.99 14.34
N THR A 8 -0.10 -17.28 14.28
CA THR A 8 -0.91 -17.75 15.42
C THR A 8 -0.99 -19.28 15.47
N GLU A 9 -1.44 -19.83 16.60
CA GLU A 9 -1.74 -21.26 16.71
C GLU A 9 -2.84 -21.72 15.75
N HIS A 10 -3.72 -20.82 15.31
CA HIS A 10 -4.68 -21.14 14.26
C HIS A 10 -3.96 -21.39 12.93
N ASP A 11 -3.04 -20.51 12.53
CA ASP A 11 -2.27 -20.64 11.29
C ASP A 11 -1.44 -21.94 11.29
N ARG A 12 -0.76 -22.24 12.41
CA ARG A 12 0.04 -23.47 12.53
C ARG A 12 -0.81 -24.72 12.41
N ARG A 13 -2.00 -24.76 13.03
CA ARG A 13 -2.94 -25.88 12.90
C ARG A 13 -3.47 -26.02 11.48
N ALA A 14 -3.84 -24.91 10.85
CA ALA A 14 -4.36 -24.90 9.49
C ALA A 14 -3.33 -25.44 8.49
N VAL A 15 -2.07 -24.96 8.55
CA VAL A 15 -1.00 -25.44 7.66
C VAL A 15 -0.73 -26.93 7.87
N ARG A 16 -0.60 -27.39 9.13
CA ARG A 16 -0.41 -28.82 9.42
C ARG A 16 -1.53 -29.68 8.82
N TYR A 17 -2.79 -29.25 8.98
CA TYR A 17 -3.93 -29.96 8.44
C TYR A 17 -3.89 -30.00 6.90
N LEU A 18 -3.69 -28.85 6.25
CA LEU A 18 -3.72 -28.74 4.79
C LEU A 18 -2.60 -29.54 4.13
N GLU A 19 -1.38 -29.48 4.66
CA GLU A 19 -0.26 -30.23 4.11
C GLU A 19 -0.40 -31.73 4.29
N ALA A 20 -0.97 -32.19 5.40
CA ALA A 20 -1.31 -33.61 5.55
C ALA A 20 -2.28 -34.07 4.44
N ARG A 21 -3.22 -33.22 4.03
CA ARG A 21 -4.14 -33.51 2.92
C ARG A 21 -3.46 -33.48 1.55
N ILE A 22 -2.55 -32.54 1.32
CA ILE A 22 -1.78 -32.45 0.08
C ILE A 22 -0.86 -33.67 -0.07
N ASN A 23 -0.13 -34.02 0.99
CA ASN A 23 0.81 -35.15 0.97
C ASN A 23 0.10 -36.50 0.82
N ALA A 24 -1.13 -36.63 1.31
CA ALA A 24 -1.95 -37.81 1.08
C ALA A 24 -2.48 -37.93 -0.37
N SER A 25 -2.41 -36.87 -1.18
CA SER A 25 -2.84 -36.89 -2.57
C SER A 25 -1.84 -37.66 -3.44
N ARG A 26 -2.32 -38.72 -4.12
CA ARG A 26 -1.50 -39.48 -5.09
C ARG A 26 -1.01 -38.63 -6.27
N LYS A 27 -1.74 -37.57 -6.62
CA LYS A 27 -1.44 -36.71 -7.77
C LYS A 27 -0.47 -35.58 -7.43
N TYR A 28 -0.61 -35.00 -6.23
CA TYR A 28 0.09 -33.75 -5.87
C TYR A 28 1.09 -33.91 -4.72
N GLY A 29 1.00 -34.98 -3.93
CA GLY A 29 1.77 -35.12 -2.70
C GLY A 29 3.26 -35.40 -2.90
N LYS A 30 3.67 -35.96 -4.04
CA LYS A 30 5.09 -36.28 -4.31
C LYS A 30 5.93 -35.04 -4.64
N ASP A 31 5.31 -34.03 -5.25
CA ASP A 31 6.01 -32.85 -5.78
C ASP A 31 5.75 -31.58 -4.96
N TYR A 32 4.94 -31.68 -3.90
CA TYR A 32 4.65 -30.53 -3.05
C TYR A 32 5.88 -30.15 -2.21
N ASP A 33 6.40 -28.96 -2.49
CA ASP A 33 7.36 -28.28 -1.65
C ASP A 33 6.75 -26.94 -1.20
N ARG A 34 6.65 -26.74 0.12
CA ARG A 34 6.05 -25.52 0.70
C ARG A 34 6.79 -24.26 0.25
N LYS A 35 8.12 -24.31 0.20
CA LYS A 35 8.96 -23.15 -0.11
C LYS A 35 8.77 -22.78 -1.58
N VAL A 36 8.85 -23.76 -2.49
CA VAL A 36 8.61 -23.54 -3.93
C VAL A 36 7.21 -22.97 -4.16
N PHE A 37 6.18 -23.59 -3.56
CA PHE A 37 4.80 -23.11 -3.67
C PHE A 37 4.62 -21.68 -3.16
N PHE A 38 5.24 -21.35 -2.02
CA PHE A 38 5.24 -20.00 -1.48
C PHE A 38 5.94 -19.00 -2.42
N GLU A 39 7.10 -19.36 -2.96
CA GLU A 39 7.88 -18.53 -3.87
C GLU A 39 7.10 -18.24 -5.17
N GLU A 40 6.43 -19.24 -5.75
CA GLU A 40 5.57 -19.08 -6.91
C GLU A 40 4.40 -18.12 -6.65
N ILE A 41 3.68 -18.30 -5.53
CA ILE A 41 2.58 -17.40 -5.15
C ILE A 41 3.11 -15.98 -4.91
N ASN A 42 4.25 -15.84 -4.24
CA ASN A 42 4.82 -14.54 -3.93
C ASN A 42 5.33 -13.84 -5.19
N ALA A 43 5.90 -14.58 -6.15
CA ALA A 43 6.27 -14.07 -7.47
C ALA A 43 5.03 -13.57 -8.22
N ALA A 44 3.98 -14.38 -8.33
CA ALA A 44 2.72 -14.00 -8.99
C ALA A 44 2.04 -12.80 -8.30
N LYS A 45 2.11 -12.71 -6.97
CA LYS A 45 1.59 -11.56 -6.21
C LYS A 45 2.34 -10.27 -6.52
N SER A 46 3.67 -10.38 -6.67
CA SER A 46 4.60 -9.28 -6.88
C SER A 46 4.68 -8.83 -8.34
N ASP A 47 4.23 -9.67 -9.28
CA ASP A 47 4.06 -9.29 -10.67
C ASP A 47 2.82 -8.40 -10.84
N LEU A 48 3.07 -7.14 -11.16
CA LEU A 48 2.05 -6.13 -11.46
C LEU A 48 2.21 -5.60 -12.89
N ASP A 49 3.15 -6.13 -13.68
CA ASP A 49 3.48 -5.60 -15.00
C ASP A 49 2.31 -5.71 -16.00
N PRO A 50 1.44 -6.74 -15.95
CA PRO A 50 0.27 -6.79 -16.82
C PRO A 50 -0.84 -5.79 -16.49
N LEU A 51 -0.82 -5.15 -15.31
CA LEU A 51 -1.91 -4.30 -14.83
C LEU A 51 -1.69 -2.83 -15.20
N SER A 52 -2.75 -2.11 -15.56
CA SER A 52 -2.69 -0.64 -15.68
C SER A 52 -2.40 0.01 -14.31
N LEU A 53 -1.95 1.28 -14.28
CA LEU A 53 -1.78 2.01 -13.01
C LEU A 53 -3.07 2.03 -12.18
N VAL A 54 -4.22 2.25 -12.82
CA VAL A 54 -5.53 2.25 -12.15
C VAL A 54 -5.88 0.87 -11.57
N ASP A 55 -5.55 -0.21 -12.30
CA ASP A 55 -5.74 -1.57 -11.80
C ASP A 55 -4.84 -1.88 -10.59
N VAL A 56 -3.59 -1.41 -10.62
CA VAL A 56 -2.69 -1.50 -9.47
C VAL A 56 -3.26 -0.78 -8.25
N LEU A 57 -3.74 0.46 -8.41
CA LEU A 57 -4.31 1.25 -7.31
C LEU A 57 -5.57 0.64 -6.71
N ARG A 58 -6.38 -0.08 -7.49
CA ARG A 58 -7.62 -0.71 -7.00
C ARG A 58 -7.46 -2.13 -6.47
N LYS A 59 -6.35 -2.83 -6.79
CA LYS A 59 -6.13 -4.26 -6.47
C LYS A 59 -6.22 -4.57 -4.97
N ASP A 60 -5.56 -3.79 -4.11
CA ASP A 60 -5.64 -3.88 -2.65
C ASP A 60 -5.98 -2.52 -2.04
N TYR A 61 -7.22 -2.12 -2.25
CA TYR A 61 -7.75 -0.81 -1.88
C TYR A 61 -8.74 -0.90 -0.71
N LYS A 62 -8.72 0.09 0.16
CA LYS A 62 -9.75 0.32 1.18
C LYS A 62 -10.14 1.79 1.22
N GLN A 63 -11.40 2.04 1.54
CA GLN A 63 -11.95 3.38 1.66
C GLN A 63 -12.73 3.50 2.95
N TRP A 64 -12.63 4.67 3.58
CA TRP A 64 -13.39 5.03 4.77
C TRP A 64 -13.96 6.42 4.62
N THR A 65 -15.09 6.66 5.29
CA THR A 65 -15.73 7.96 5.39
C THR A 65 -15.84 8.32 6.87
N GLU A 66 -15.35 9.51 7.24
CA GLU A 66 -15.46 10.09 8.57
C GLU A 66 -16.22 11.41 8.43
N GLY A 67 -17.48 11.44 8.88
CA GLY A 67 -18.39 12.56 8.63
C GLY A 67 -18.60 12.79 7.13
N ALA A 68 -18.29 13.99 6.64
CA ALA A 68 -18.40 14.36 5.23
C ALA A 68 -17.11 14.16 4.42
N LYS A 69 -16.03 13.63 5.04
CA LYS A 69 -14.73 13.43 4.39
C LYS A 69 -14.44 11.95 4.19
N THR A 70 -13.70 11.64 3.13
CA THR A 70 -13.43 10.29 2.66
C THR A 70 -11.94 10.13 2.37
N VAL A 71 -11.37 9.01 2.82
CA VAL A 71 -9.98 8.62 2.53
C VAL A 71 -9.92 7.27 1.87
N GLY A 72 -9.13 7.17 0.81
CA GLY A 72 -8.77 5.92 0.15
C GLY A 72 -7.33 5.55 0.44
N VAL A 73 -7.05 4.26 0.66
CA VAL A 73 -5.69 3.74 0.85
C VAL A 73 -5.45 2.55 -0.09
N SER A 74 -4.55 2.74 -1.05
CA SER A 74 -4.03 1.70 -1.94
C SER A 74 -2.77 1.08 -1.35
N SER A 75 -2.71 -0.24 -1.22
CA SER A 75 -1.50 -0.97 -0.82
C SER A 75 -0.84 -1.62 -2.04
N VAL A 76 0.43 -1.32 -2.29
CA VAL A 76 1.15 -1.71 -3.51
C VAL A 76 2.48 -2.38 -3.17
N VAL A 77 2.82 -3.46 -3.89
CA VAL A 77 4.06 -4.25 -3.67
C VAL A 77 5.25 -3.78 -4.52
N LYS A 78 5.22 -2.52 -4.95
CA LYS A 78 6.23 -1.86 -5.79
C LYS A 78 6.45 -0.43 -5.27
N PRO A 79 7.66 0.14 -5.42
CA PRO A 79 7.95 1.51 -4.98
C PRO A 79 7.16 2.54 -5.79
N ILE A 80 7.05 3.77 -5.26
CA ILE A 80 6.41 4.90 -5.96
C ILE A 80 7.08 5.18 -7.31
N SER A 81 8.40 5.05 -7.40
CA SER A 81 9.14 5.23 -8.67
C SER A 81 8.71 4.24 -9.76
N TRP A 82 8.29 3.02 -9.39
CA TRP A 82 7.74 2.06 -10.34
C TRP A 82 6.33 2.48 -10.79
N LEU A 83 5.50 3.00 -9.87
CA LEU A 83 4.16 3.51 -10.22
C LEU A 83 4.23 4.72 -11.16
N GLN A 84 5.22 5.60 -10.98
CA GLN A 84 5.45 6.73 -11.88
C GLN A 84 5.75 6.26 -13.31
N ARG A 85 6.62 5.24 -13.48
CA ARG A 85 6.90 4.64 -14.80
C ARG A 85 5.69 3.91 -15.40
N LYS A 86 4.74 3.50 -14.56
CA LYS A 86 3.51 2.82 -14.99
C LYS A 86 2.42 3.79 -15.43
N ALA A 87 2.55 5.07 -15.08
CA ALA A 87 1.59 6.09 -15.47
C ALA A 87 1.63 6.33 -16.98
N GLU A 88 0.45 6.41 -17.59
CA GLU A 88 0.31 6.94 -18.94
C GLU A 88 0.16 8.46 -18.84
N GLY A 89 1.16 9.20 -19.29
CA GLY A 89 1.18 10.67 -19.18
C GLY A 89 1.55 11.15 -17.77
N ASP A 90 0.85 12.17 -17.28
CA ASP A 90 1.16 12.79 -15.99
C ASP A 90 0.71 11.90 -14.81
N PHE A 91 1.67 11.49 -13.98
CA PHE A 91 1.41 10.65 -12.81
C PHE A 91 0.43 11.33 -11.83
N THR A 92 0.61 12.62 -11.59
CA THR A 92 -0.24 13.38 -10.66
C THR A 92 -1.68 13.37 -11.10
N GLN A 93 -1.94 13.68 -12.38
CA GLN A 93 -3.27 13.67 -12.96
C GLN A 93 -3.92 12.30 -12.85
N ASN A 94 -3.18 11.22 -13.12
CA ASN A 94 -3.71 9.86 -12.97
C ASN A 94 -4.18 9.57 -11.54
N LEU A 95 -3.42 10.02 -10.52
CA LEU A 95 -3.79 9.85 -9.12
C LEU A 95 -5.00 10.72 -8.72
N VAL A 96 -5.03 11.96 -9.19
CA VAL A 96 -6.14 12.89 -8.97
C VAL A 96 -7.42 12.36 -9.62
N ASP A 97 -7.35 11.90 -10.87
CA ASP A 97 -8.49 11.32 -11.59
C ASP A 97 -9.03 10.07 -10.88
N PHE A 98 -8.13 9.20 -10.41
CA PHE A 98 -8.52 8.05 -9.61
C PHE A 98 -9.26 8.47 -8.34
N ALA A 99 -8.76 9.50 -7.66
CA ALA A 99 -9.34 9.98 -6.41
C ALA A 99 -10.69 10.69 -6.62
N ILE A 100 -10.83 11.52 -7.67
CA ILE A 100 -12.08 12.18 -8.07
C ILE A 100 -13.14 11.13 -8.43
N LYS A 101 -12.81 10.13 -9.25
CA LYS A 101 -13.73 9.03 -9.61
C LYS A 101 -14.25 8.27 -8.39
N ARG A 102 -13.50 8.26 -7.29
CA ARG A 102 -13.88 7.63 -6.02
C ARG A 102 -14.40 8.61 -4.97
N GLN A 103 -14.57 9.88 -5.32
CA GLN A 103 -15.08 10.93 -4.43
C GLN A 103 -14.27 11.07 -3.14
N LEU A 104 -12.94 10.97 -3.24
CA LEU A 104 -12.05 11.07 -2.09
C LEU A 104 -11.72 12.53 -1.76
N GLN A 105 -11.40 12.79 -0.51
CA GLN A 105 -10.70 14.01 -0.08
C GLN A 105 -9.22 13.73 0.15
N LEU A 106 -8.88 12.52 0.62
CA LEU A 106 -7.51 12.04 0.76
C LEU A 106 -7.30 10.75 -0.02
N LEU A 107 -6.19 10.66 -0.75
CA LEU A 107 -5.68 9.43 -1.32
C LEU A 107 -4.31 9.13 -0.70
N ALA A 108 -4.18 7.98 -0.07
CA ALA A 108 -2.89 7.45 0.37
C ALA A 108 -2.48 6.24 -0.47
N ILE A 109 -1.22 6.18 -0.87
CA ILE A 109 -0.60 5.02 -1.50
C ILE A 109 0.51 4.54 -0.58
N MET A 110 0.35 3.33 -0.06
CA MET A 110 1.32 2.66 0.79
C MET A 110 2.06 1.62 -0.02
N THR A 111 3.38 1.75 -0.14
CA THR A 111 4.21 0.76 -0.80
C THR A 111 4.88 -0.17 0.20
N ALA A 112 5.13 -1.41 -0.22
CA ALA A 112 5.81 -2.43 0.57
C ALA A 112 6.64 -3.30 -0.38
N PHE A 113 7.94 -3.08 -0.43
CA PHE A 113 8.81 -3.67 -1.44
C PHE A 113 10.18 -4.03 -0.83
N THR A 114 11.00 -4.74 -1.60
CA THR A 114 12.40 -4.97 -1.28
C THR A 114 13.23 -3.87 -1.94
N SER A 115 13.99 -3.10 -1.14
CA SER A 115 14.89 -2.05 -1.63
C SER A 115 16.05 -2.63 -2.45
N GLU A 116 16.81 -1.75 -3.10
CA GLU A 116 18.04 -2.14 -3.81
C GLU A 116 19.09 -2.77 -2.87
N SER A 117 19.08 -2.40 -1.58
CA SER A 117 19.92 -3.03 -0.55
C SER A 117 19.45 -4.43 -0.12
N GLY A 118 18.29 -4.89 -0.58
CA GLY A 118 17.70 -6.17 -0.19
C GLY A 118 16.80 -6.09 1.05
N ASP A 119 16.63 -4.91 1.66
CA ASP A 119 15.85 -4.72 2.86
C ASP A 119 14.36 -4.53 2.56
N PHE A 120 13.50 -4.88 3.52
CA PHE A 120 12.08 -4.56 3.41
C PHE A 120 11.86 -3.07 3.67
N ALA A 121 11.26 -2.39 2.69
CA ALA A 121 11.03 -0.96 2.71
C ALA A 121 9.54 -0.61 2.54
N ARG A 122 9.18 0.57 3.05
CA ARG A 122 7.86 1.18 2.88
C ARG A 122 7.99 2.64 2.50
N GLU A 123 7.11 3.06 1.61
CA GLU A 123 6.85 4.48 1.38
C GLU A 123 5.37 4.76 1.63
N LEU A 124 5.09 6.02 1.93
CA LEU A 124 3.75 6.55 2.06
C LEU A 124 3.66 7.81 1.21
N LEU A 125 2.80 7.79 0.19
CA LEU A 125 2.40 8.98 -0.55
C LEU A 125 1.01 9.38 -0.07
N LEU A 126 0.85 10.60 0.41
CA LEU A 126 -0.45 11.18 0.74
C LEU A 126 -0.75 12.37 -0.16
N ILE A 127 -1.95 12.38 -0.73
CA ILE A 127 -2.46 13.45 -1.58
C ILE A 127 -3.79 13.94 -0.98
N ALA A 128 -3.92 15.24 -0.79
CA ALA A 128 -5.22 15.87 -0.52
C ALA A 128 -5.77 16.47 -1.81
N LEU A 129 -7.04 16.22 -2.12
CA LEU A 129 -7.70 16.84 -3.27
C LEU A 129 -8.31 18.18 -2.87
N ASP A 130 -8.72 18.96 -3.86
CA ASP A 130 -9.43 20.21 -3.63
C ASP A 130 -10.76 19.95 -2.91
N GLY A 131 -10.95 20.59 -1.77
CA GLY A 131 -12.13 20.39 -0.93
C GLY A 131 -11.93 20.95 0.48
N LYS A 132 -13.04 21.31 1.13
CA LYS A 132 -13.01 21.93 2.47
C LYS A 132 -12.40 20.98 3.50
N GLY A 133 -11.27 21.36 4.09
CA GLY A 133 -10.63 20.62 5.19
C GLY A 133 -9.75 19.44 4.76
N ALA A 134 -9.54 19.21 3.46
CA ALA A 134 -8.73 18.08 2.98
C ALA A 134 -7.23 18.32 3.21
N LYS A 135 -6.74 19.52 2.85
CA LYS A 135 -5.35 19.91 3.07
C LYS A 135 -5.00 19.91 4.55
N GLU A 136 -5.86 20.51 5.38
CA GLU A 136 -5.69 20.60 6.82
C GLU A 136 -5.68 19.21 7.49
N ALA A 137 -6.49 18.27 6.99
CA ALA A 137 -6.45 16.89 7.46
C ALA A 137 -5.14 16.17 7.07
N ALA A 138 -4.60 16.43 5.87
CA ALA A 138 -3.33 15.86 5.45
C ALA A 138 -2.14 16.43 6.25
N GLU A 139 -2.14 17.73 6.52
CA GLU A 139 -1.15 18.39 7.38
C GLU A 139 -1.21 17.85 8.81
N ARG A 140 -2.41 17.74 9.37
CA ARG A 140 -2.63 17.13 10.70
C ARG A 140 -2.12 15.69 10.76
N PHE A 141 -2.39 14.88 9.73
CA PHE A 141 -1.85 13.52 9.65
C PHE A 141 -0.32 13.54 9.66
N ALA A 142 0.30 14.39 8.84
CA ALA A 142 1.75 14.50 8.75
C ALA A 142 2.36 14.86 10.12
N GLU A 143 1.76 15.78 10.87
CA GLU A 143 2.20 16.17 12.21
C GLU A 143 2.02 15.05 13.25
N GLN A 144 0.84 14.44 13.31
CA GLN A 144 0.50 13.48 14.37
C GLN A 144 1.11 12.09 14.15
N ALA A 145 1.28 11.68 12.90
CA ALA A 145 1.73 10.34 12.55
C ALA A 145 3.25 10.25 12.31
N ALA A 146 3.95 11.38 12.10
CA ALA A 146 5.37 11.39 11.72
C ALA A 146 6.25 10.60 12.68
N SER A 147 6.13 10.85 13.99
CA SER A 147 6.95 10.17 15.00
C SER A 147 6.65 8.67 15.06
N GLU A 148 5.37 8.30 15.10
CA GLU A 148 4.96 6.90 15.26
C GLU A 148 5.30 6.03 14.05
N LEU A 149 5.16 6.59 12.85
CA LEU A 149 5.44 5.90 11.60
C LEU A 149 6.91 6.05 11.14
N GLY A 150 7.68 6.93 11.80
CA GLY A 150 9.03 7.29 11.38
C GLY A 150 9.04 7.85 9.96
N LEU A 151 8.21 8.86 9.69
CA LEU A 151 8.09 9.46 8.36
C LEU A 151 9.27 10.39 8.09
N GLU A 152 10.13 10.01 7.16
CA GLU A 152 11.19 10.86 6.63
C GLU A 152 10.80 11.36 5.26
N GLN A 153 10.80 12.68 5.07
CA GLN A 153 10.42 13.29 3.80
C GLN A 153 11.34 12.80 2.68
N SER A 154 10.73 12.38 1.57
CA SER A 154 11.43 11.95 0.38
C SER A 154 11.09 12.87 -0.79
N LEU A 155 11.99 12.92 -1.77
CA LEU A 155 11.78 13.68 -2.99
C LEU A 155 10.70 13.00 -3.81
N LEU A 156 9.59 13.71 -4.00
CA LEU A 156 8.55 13.29 -4.92
C LEU A 156 8.76 14.00 -6.25
N GLU A 157 9.60 13.40 -7.08
CA GLU A 157 9.88 13.89 -8.43
C GLU A 157 8.63 13.77 -9.30
N GLY A 158 8.46 14.64 -10.30
CA GLY A 158 7.36 14.50 -11.27
C GLY A 158 5.96 14.88 -10.77
N LEU A 159 5.81 15.50 -9.58
CA LEU A 159 4.60 16.28 -9.27
C LEU A 159 4.66 17.64 -10.00
N SER A 160 4.60 17.59 -11.31
CA SER A 160 4.68 18.77 -12.17
C SER A 160 3.51 18.75 -13.14
N GLY A 161 2.61 19.72 -13.04
CA GLY A 161 1.44 19.79 -13.91
C GLY A 161 0.47 20.90 -13.53
N LYS A 162 -0.55 21.12 -14.38
CA LYS A 162 -1.62 22.10 -14.13
C LYS A 162 -2.53 21.72 -12.95
N SER A 163 -2.55 20.44 -12.56
CA SER A 163 -3.41 19.87 -11.52
C SER A 163 -2.60 19.53 -10.27
N ARG A 164 -1.85 20.50 -9.74
CA ARG A 164 -1.09 20.28 -8.50
C ARG A 164 -2.08 20.20 -7.34
N PRO A 165 -2.19 19.06 -6.65
CA PRO A 165 -3.07 18.95 -5.49
C PRO A 165 -2.63 19.93 -4.41
N PRO A 166 -3.56 20.44 -3.58
CA PRO A 166 -3.28 21.39 -2.50
C PRO A 166 -2.29 20.83 -1.47
N PHE A 167 -2.17 19.51 -1.38
CA PHE A 167 -1.15 18.81 -0.62
C PHE A 167 -0.75 17.54 -1.35
N ALA A 168 0.56 17.31 -1.46
CA ALA A 168 1.10 15.99 -1.77
C ALA A 168 2.49 15.83 -1.14
N GLN A 169 2.68 14.77 -0.38
CA GLN A 169 3.95 14.46 0.28
C GLN A 169 4.25 12.96 0.20
N LEU A 170 5.51 12.66 -0.10
CA LEU A 170 6.08 11.33 -0.07
C LEU A 170 7.01 11.21 1.13
N TRP A 171 6.90 10.10 1.84
CA TRP A 171 7.82 9.74 2.90
C TRP A 171 8.39 8.34 2.71
N HIS A 172 9.63 8.17 3.12
CA HIS A 172 10.13 6.87 3.54
C HIS A 172 9.59 6.58 4.95
N GLN A 173 8.88 5.46 5.10
CA GLN A 173 8.28 5.08 6.38
C GLN A 173 9.20 4.11 7.11
N LYS A 174 9.97 4.59 8.09
CA LYS A 174 10.98 3.79 8.80
C LYS A 174 10.38 2.75 9.73
N ASN A 175 9.19 3.00 10.28
CA ASN A 175 8.46 1.97 11.01
C ASN A 175 7.84 0.97 10.02
N VAL A 176 8.65 0.03 9.54
CA VAL A 176 8.24 -0.95 8.53
C VAL A 176 7.21 -1.98 9.04
N ALA A 177 7.01 -2.08 10.36
CA ALA A 177 5.97 -2.90 10.96
C ALA A 177 4.56 -2.29 10.77
N ALA A 178 4.47 -0.96 10.68
CA ALA A 178 3.20 -0.25 10.53
C ALA A 178 2.62 -0.40 9.11
N SER A 179 1.71 -1.37 8.94
CA SER A 179 0.96 -1.54 7.70
C SER A 179 -0.27 -0.62 7.61
N ARG A 180 -1.10 -0.76 6.57
CA ARG A 180 -2.43 -0.12 6.48
C ARG A 180 -3.30 -0.32 7.73
N LYS A 181 -3.10 -1.42 8.47
CA LYS A 181 -3.81 -1.65 9.75
C LYS A 181 -3.48 -0.61 10.82
N ARG A 182 -2.32 0.06 10.72
CA ARG A 182 -1.94 1.18 11.60
C ARG A 182 -2.11 2.54 10.94
N VAL A 183 -1.68 2.69 9.69
CA VAL A 183 -1.79 3.96 8.95
C VAL A 183 -3.24 4.35 8.67
N GLY A 184 -4.11 3.39 8.35
CA GLY A 184 -5.53 3.65 8.08
C GLY A 184 -6.25 4.33 9.26
N PRO A 185 -6.19 3.80 10.50
CA PRO A 185 -6.71 4.48 11.68
C PRO A 185 -6.17 5.90 11.88
N LEU A 186 -4.87 6.14 11.69
CA LEU A 186 -4.26 7.47 11.83
C LEU A 186 -4.80 8.46 10.79
N LEU A 187 -4.94 8.04 9.53
CA LEU A 187 -5.55 8.86 8.48
C LEU A 187 -7.02 9.19 8.80
N ARG A 188 -7.77 8.24 9.33
CA ARG A 188 -9.17 8.44 9.73
C ARG A 188 -9.29 9.41 10.89
N GLU A 189 -8.42 9.30 11.90
CA GLU A 189 -8.39 10.25 13.01
C GLU A 189 -8.08 11.67 12.52
N ALA A 190 -7.14 11.80 11.58
CA ALA A 190 -6.81 13.10 11.00
C ALA A 190 -7.95 13.75 10.21
N LEU A 191 -8.93 12.97 9.71
CA LEU A 191 -10.12 13.50 9.03
C LEU A 191 -11.16 14.10 9.98
N ARG A 192 -11.13 13.76 11.27
CA ARG A 192 -12.17 14.15 12.24
C ARG A 192 -12.20 15.65 12.56
#